data_AF-A0A6G8Q6I9-F1
#
_entry.id   AF-A0A6G8Q6I9-F1
#
_cell.length_a   1.000
_cell.length_b   1.000
_cell.length_c   1.000
_cell.angle_alpha   90.00
_cell.angle_beta   90.00
_cell.angle_gamma   90.00
#
_symmetry.space_group_name_H-M   'P 1'
#
loop_
_entity.id
_entity.type
_entity.pdbx_description
1 polymer ?
#
loop_
_entity_poly.entity_id
_entity_poly.type
_entity_poly.pdbx_seq_one_letter_code
_entity_poly.pdbx_strand_id
1 'polypeptide(L)'
;MEIRALTVVFWVTVAIAAGWVAVSAWDYEFVRGMLGEKGSRLATTLLMGTMALLSGLLVLHHRRSAGDEDYWTGAELVYALALFLSLFYGVYGFFGWFFYA
;
A
#
# COMPACT_ATOMS: atom_id res chain seq x y z
N MET A 1 6.69 1.86 22.29
CA MET A 1 5.96 0.60 21.96
C MET A 1 5.18 0.72 20.65
N GLU A 2 4.61 1.89 20.34
CA GLU A 2 3.68 2.09 19.21
C GLU A 2 4.30 1.90 17.82
N ILE A 3 5.52 2.36 17.58
CA ILE A 3 6.18 2.26 16.25
C ILE A 3 6.45 0.82 15.85
N ARG A 4 6.80 -0.04 16.80
CA ARG A 4 7.05 -1.46 16.54
C ARG A 4 5.77 -2.15 16.08
N ALA A 5 4.64 -1.85 16.71
CA ALA A 5 3.33 -2.34 16.27
C ALA A 5 3.00 -1.82 14.87
N LEU A 6 3.20 -0.53 14.60
CA LEU A 6 2.91 0.08 13.29
C LEU A 6 3.80 -0.49 12.17
N THR A 7 5.06 -0.78 12.47
CA THR A 7 6.01 -1.44 11.55
C THR A 7 5.59 -2.89 11.27
N VAL A 8 5.15 -3.63 12.30
CA VAL A 8 4.63 -4.99 12.12
C VAL A 8 3.37 -4.97 11.26
N VAL A 9 2.44 -4.06 11.54
CA VAL A 9 1.21 -3.89 10.74
C VAL A 9 1.55 -3.56 9.30
N PHE A 10 2.50 -2.64 9.06
CA PHE A 10 3.00 -2.33 7.72
C PHE A 10 3.49 -3.57 6.98
N TRP A 11 4.37 -4.37 7.57
CA TRP A 11 4.90 -5.58 6.91
C TRP A 11 3.83 -6.64 6.68
N VAL A 12 2.87 -6.79 7.60
CA VAL A 12 1.71 -7.66 7.40
C VAL A 12 0.87 -7.17 6.21
N THR A 13 0.61 -5.87 6.12
CA THR A 13 -0.11 -5.29 4.98
C THR A 13 0.66 -5.46 3.67
N VAL A 14 1.99 -5.30 3.67
CA VAL A 14 2.85 -5.59 2.50
C VAL A 14 2.68 -7.04 2.06
N ALA A 15 2.72 -8.00 2.98
CA ALA A 15 2.56 -9.41 2.67
C ALA A 15 1.17 -9.71 2.08
N ILE A 16 0.12 -9.12 2.64
CA ILE A 16 -1.25 -9.25 2.13
C ILE A 16 -1.37 -8.62 0.73
N ALA A 17 -0.81 -7.43 0.52
CA ALA A 17 -0.84 -6.75 -0.78
C ALA A 17 -0.08 -7.54 -1.85
N ALA A 18 1.11 -8.08 -1.51
CA ALA A 18 1.88 -8.93 -2.40
C ALA A 18 1.12 -10.22 -2.74
N GLY A 19 0.49 -10.86 -1.74
CA GLY A 19 -0.37 -12.03 -1.95
C GLY A 19 -1.56 -11.73 -2.83
N TRP A 20 -2.24 -10.60 -2.61
CA TRP A 20 -3.36 -10.14 -3.42
C TRP A 20 -2.96 -9.92 -4.89
N VAL A 21 -1.84 -9.24 -5.12
CA VAL A 21 -1.31 -9.00 -6.47
C VAL A 21 -0.90 -10.31 -7.13
N ALA A 22 -0.24 -11.22 -6.40
CA ALA A 22 0.16 -12.52 -6.92
C ALA A 22 -1.04 -13.38 -7.33
N VAL A 23 -2.09 -13.44 -6.48
CA VAL A 23 -3.33 -14.17 -6.80
C VAL A 23 -4.04 -13.53 -7.99
N SER A 24 -4.14 -12.19 -8.02
CA SER A 24 -4.79 -11.48 -9.14
C SER A 24 -4.05 -11.63 -10.46
N ALA A 25 -2.72 -11.75 -10.43
CA ALA A 25 -1.90 -11.98 -11.61
C ALA A 25 -1.93 -13.44 -12.08
N TRP A 26 -2.07 -14.39 -11.14
CA TRP A 26 -2.14 -15.82 -11.45
C TRP A 26 -3.51 -16.22 -12.02
N ASP A 27 -4.60 -15.78 -11.38
CA ASP A 27 -5.96 -16.14 -11.77
C ASP A 27 -6.93 -14.97 -11.54
N TYR A 28 -6.95 -14.06 -12.51
CA TYR A 28 -7.83 -12.89 -12.48
C TYR A 28 -9.32 -13.28 -12.54
N GLU A 29 -9.67 -14.36 -13.25
CA GLU A 29 -11.06 -14.81 -13.35
C GLU A 29 -11.57 -15.38 -12.02
N PHE A 30 -10.72 -16.08 -11.26
CA PHE A 30 -11.05 -16.52 -9.91
C PHE A 30 -11.31 -15.33 -8.97
N VAL A 31 -10.44 -14.31 -8.99
CA VAL A 31 -10.62 -13.10 -8.15
C VAL A 31 -11.91 -12.37 -8.54
N ARG A 32 -12.17 -12.24 -9.84
CA ARG A 32 -13.40 -11.62 -10.36
C ARG A 32 -14.64 -12.46 -10.04
N GLY A 33 -14.53 -13.79 -10.02
CA GLY A 33 -15.61 -14.70 -9.65
C GLY A 33 -15.95 -14.68 -8.16
N MET A 34 -14.94 -14.52 -7.29
CA MET A 34 -15.13 -14.52 -5.84
C MET A 34 -15.71 -13.21 -5.30
N LEU A 35 -15.21 -12.06 -5.78
CA LEU A 35 -15.57 -10.74 -5.24
C LEU A 35 -16.36 -9.87 -6.22
N GLY A 36 -16.51 -10.33 -7.47
CA GLY A 36 -16.98 -9.47 -8.55
C GLY A 36 -15.92 -8.44 -8.95
N GLU A 37 -16.19 -7.76 -10.06
CA GLU A 37 -15.32 -6.70 -10.57
C GLU A 37 -15.30 -5.47 -9.66
N LYS A 38 -16.44 -5.12 -9.05
CA LYS A 38 -16.52 -4.01 -8.10
C LYS A 38 -15.85 -4.33 -6.76
N GLY A 39 -15.99 -5.57 -6.26
CA GLY A 39 -15.39 -5.98 -5.00
C GLY A 39 -13.86 -6.12 -5.09
N SER A 40 -13.34 -6.67 -6.19
CA SER A 40 -11.89 -6.74 -6.42
C SER A 40 -11.23 -5.36 -6.56
N ARG A 41 -11.89 -4.43 -7.26
CA ARG A 41 -11.45 -3.02 -7.32
C ARG A 41 -11.49 -2.36 -5.95
N LEU A 42 -12.57 -2.52 -5.18
CA LEU A 42 -12.67 -1.98 -3.82
C LEU A 42 -11.58 -2.53 -2.89
N ALA A 43 -11.34 -3.85 -2.91
CA ALA A 43 -10.29 -4.48 -2.11
C ALA A 43 -8.90 -3.94 -2.46
N THR A 44 -8.62 -3.76 -3.75
CA THR A 44 -7.36 -3.17 -4.22
C THR A 44 -7.21 -1.72 -3.74
N THR A 45 -8.25 -0.90 -3.88
CA THR A 45 -8.24 0.49 -3.40
C THR A 45 -8.03 0.59 -1.89
N LEU A 46 -8.70 -0.27 -1.10
CA LEU A 46 -8.53 -0.32 0.34
C LEU A 46 -7.10 -0.72 0.71
N LEU A 47 -6.57 -1.78 0.11
CA LEU A 47 -5.19 -2.23 0.36
C LEU A 47 -4.16 -1.15 0.04
N MET A 48 -4.29 -0.49 -1.11
CA MET A 48 -3.39 0.59 -1.50
C MET A 48 -3.55 1.82 -0.59
N GLY A 49 -4.79 2.19 -0.23
CA GLY A 49 -5.04 3.30 0.71
C GLY A 49 -4.45 3.04 2.10
N THR A 50 -4.62 1.82 2.64
CA THR A 50 -4.02 1.41 3.91
C THR A 50 -2.49 1.44 3.83
N MET A 51 -1.91 0.94 2.73
CA MET A 51 -0.46 1.00 2.50
C MET A 51 0.06 2.43 2.45
N ALA A 52 -0.64 3.33 1.76
CA ALA A 52 -0.27 4.75 1.68
C ALA A 52 -0.30 5.42 3.06
N LEU A 53 -1.34 5.15 3.86
CA LEU A 53 -1.45 5.68 5.21
C LEU A 53 -0.33 5.16 6.12
N LEU A 54 -0.09 3.85 6.15
CA LEU A 54 0.93 3.24 7.02
C LEU A 54 2.34 3.70 6.64
N SER A 55 2.68 3.69 5.35
CA SER A 55 3.98 4.15 4.86
C SER A 55 4.19 5.64 5.11
N GLY A 56 3.18 6.48 4.84
CA GLY A 56 3.24 7.91 5.12
C GLY A 56 3.43 8.22 6.60
N LEU A 57 2.74 7.50 7.49
CA LEU A 57 2.93 7.62 8.94
C LEU A 57 4.35 7.21 9.38
N LEU A 58 4.90 6.13 8.81
CA LEU A 58 6.26 5.68 9.14
C LEU A 58 7.33 6.67 8.67
N VAL A 59 7.20 7.20 7.44
CA VAL A 59 8.08 8.25 6.90
C VAL A 59 7.99 9.51 7.76
N LEU A 60 6.78 10.00 8.05
CA LEU A 60 6.58 11.18 8.88
C LEU A 60 7.17 10.99 10.27
N HIS A 61 7.02 9.81 10.85
CA HIS A 61 7.58 9.49 12.14
C HIS A 61 9.11 9.52 12.13
N HIS A 62 9.75 8.85 11.17
CA HIS A 62 11.22 8.81 11.06
C HIS A 62 11.79 10.22 10.83
N ARG A 63 11.18 11.02 9.95
CA ARG A 63 11.62 12.39 9.69
C ARG A 63 11.43 13.31 10.91
N ARG A 64 10.42 13.06 11.74
CA ARG A 64 10.24 13.82 12.99
C ARG A 64 11.18 13.38 14.11
N SER A 65 11.55 12.10 14.17
CA SER A 65 12.44 11.59 15.21
C SER A 65 13.93 11.80 14.89
N ALA A 66 14.29 11.87 13.62
CA ALA A 66 15.68 12.10 13.17
C ALA A 66 16.14 13.57 13.25
N GLY A 67 15.23 14.54 13.41
CA GLY A 67 15.60 15.97 13.44
C GLY A 67 16.08 16.50 12.08
N ASP A 68 16.96 17.52 12.08
CA ASP A 68 17.53 18.16 10.87
C ASP A 68 18.58 17.29 10.14
N GLU A 69 18.54 15.96 10.33
CA GLU A 69 19.39 15.05 9.56
C GLU A 69 18.95 15.03 8.08
N ASP A 70 19.83 15.57 7.22
CA ASP A 70 19.63 15.64 5.77
C ASP A 70 19.72 14.27 5.07
N TYR A 71 20.18 13.24 5.77
CA TYR A 71 20.40 11.91 5.19
C TYR A 71 19.19 11.00 5.38
N TRP A 72 18.74 10.38 4.29
CA TRP A 72 17.64 9.41 4.31
C TRP A 72 18.15 8.05 4.77
N THR A 73 17.45 7.46 5.73
CA THR A 73 17.76 6.08 6.17
C THR A 73 17.24 5.06 5.15
N GLY A 74 17.87 3.87 5.12
CA GLY A 74 17.41 2.78 4.23
C GLY A 74 15.96 2.36 4.49
N ALA A 75 15.50 2.43 5.74
CA ALA A 75 14.12 2.15 6.11
C ALA A 75 13.16 3.23 5.57
N GLU A 76 13.51 4.51 5.68
CA GLU A 76 12.73 5.62 5.11
C GLU A 76 12.55 5.47 3.60
N LEU A 77 13.61 5.08 2.88
CA LEU A 77 13.53 4.84 1.44
C LEU A 77 12.54 3.72 1.10
N VAL A 78 12.53 2.63 1.88
CA VAL A 78 11.58 1.52 1.68
C VAL A 78 10.14 1.98 1.93
N TYR A 79 9.90 2.74 3.00
CA TYR A 79 8.56 3.27 3.29
C TYR A 79 8.12 4.29 2.24
N ALA A 80 9.01 5.18 1.80
CA ALA A 80 8.72 6.16 0.75
C ALA A 80 8.44 5.49 -0.60
N LEU A 81 9.17 4.42 -0.93
CA LEU A 81 8.88 3.61 -2.13
C LEU A 81 7.50 2.96 -2.04
N ALA A 82 7.15 2.36 -0.89
CA ALA A 82 5.84 1.79 -0.66
C ALA A 82 4.72 2.84 -0.75
N LEU A 83 4.96 4.04 -0.23
CA LEU A 83 4.07 5.20 -0.36
C LEU A 83 3.86 5.57 -1.83
N PHE A 84 4.95 5.73 -2.57
CA PHE A 84 4.90 6.07 -3.99
C PHE A 84 4.10 5.04 -4.81
N LEU A 85 4.42 3.75 -4.63
CA LEU A 85 3.74 2.66 -5.34
C LEU A 85 2.24 2.60 -4.98
N SER A 86 1.91 2.73 -3.70
CA SER A 86 0.52 2.68 -3.25
C SER A 86 -0.31 3.86 -3.76
N LEU A 87 0.26 5.07 -3.79
CA LEU A 87 -0.39 6.23 -4.40
C LEU A 87 -0.53 6.08 -5.91
N PHE A 88 0.51 5.60 -6.60
CA PHE A 88 0.48 5.38 -8.04
C PHE A 88 -0.61 4.36 -8.42
N TYR A 89 -0.62 3.20 -7.78
CA TYR A 89 -1.63 2.15 -8.01
C TYR A 89 -3.03 2.59 -7.56
N GLY A 90 -3.14 3.31 -6.44
CA GLY A 90 -4.41 3.83 -5.94
C GLY A 90 -5.04 4.84 -6.90
N VAL A 91 -4.26 5.80 -7.38
CA VAL A 91 -4.70 6.79 -8.38
C VAL A 91 -5.05 6.09 -9.68
N TYR A 92 -4.19 5.21 -10.20
CA TYR A 92 -4.46 4.49 -11.44
C TYR A 92 -5.74 3.63 -11.34
N GLY A 93 -5.91 2.91 -10.24
CA GLY A 93 -7.11 2.10 -9.97
C GLY A 93 -8.38 2.94 -9.81
N PHE A 94 -8.28 4.11 -9.16
CA PHE A 94 -9.41 5.03 -9.01
C PHE A 94 -9.82 5.66 -10.34
N PHE A 95 -8.86 6.14 -11.13
CA PHE A 95 -9.14 6.69 -12.46
C PHE A 95 -9.66 5.61 -13.42
N GLY A 96 -9.10 4.40 -13.40
CA GLY A 96 -9.65 3.26 -14.13
C GLY A 96 -11.11 2.96 -13.72
N TRP A 97 -11.45 3.10 -12.45
CA TRP A 97 -12.83 2.96 -11.99
C TRP A 97 -13.73 4.12 -12.43
N PHE A 98 -13.28 5.37 -12.35
CA PHE A 98 -14.11 6.52 -12.71
C PHE A 98 -14.36 6.65 -14.21
N PHE A 99 -13.37 6.29 -15.05
CA PHE A 99 -13.43 6.48 -16.50
C PHE A 99 -13.77 5.21 -17.30
N TYR A 100 -13.57 4.02 -16.74
CA TYR A 100 -13.78 2.73 -17.43
C TYR A 100 -14.71 1.76 -16.66
N ALA A 101 -15.55 2.25 -15.74
CA ALA A 101 -16.67 1.50 -15.17
C ALA A 101 -18.01 2.01 -15.74
#